data_AF-A0A6P9AJB1-F1
#
_entry.id   AF-A0A6P9AJB1-F1
#
_cell.length_a   1.000
_cell.length_b   1.000
_cell.length_c   1.000
_cell.angle_alpha   90.00
_cell.angle_beta   90.00
_cell.angle_gamma   90.00
#
_symmetry.space_group_name_H-M   'P 1'
#
loop_
_entity.id
_entity.type
_entity.pdbx_description
1 polymer ?
#
loop_
_entity_poly.entity_id
_entity_poly.type
_entity_poly.pdbx_seq_one_letter_code
_entity_poly.pdbx_strand_id
1 'polypeptide(L)'
;MIRMSTGHMEGNLQLLYLLLTDCYMYLIRKGAAEKPYMVEEAVSYNELDYISVGLDQQTVTLVCTNRRKQFLLDTADATLTEFFLACLKSAMIKGCREPPYPSILTDATMEKLALAKFVAQESKREISEVVVHFYGLVHWEDPTDDNPGPPSSHYVSTENCIVKEGVLNYKAGTNYLGKEVWKPCFVVLSNGILYQYPDRTDITPLLSVNMGGEQCGGCRRSSATDRPHSFQVILTERPSLELSAENEEEMADWMQYLCQAVSQGVIPQGVAPAPCVPCCLVVTEQKLFTCHEDCQTSFFRSLATAELAEVASVSTEPSREYCLLEFAQEQKQYVPPWALYFSCPAELERFLLALDAVWKSTYQVDLLHKPLEDSSVRKKCEDALSLIHSTWQRSDSLCRGRASRDPWC
;
A
#
# COMPACT_ATOMS: atom_id res chain seq x y z
N MET A 1 -4.82 24.31 7.66
CA MET A 1 -4.56 23.23 6.68
C MET A 1 -4.49 21.95 7.48
N ILE A 2 -5.26 20.94 7.10
CA ILE A 2 -5.39 19.66 7.81
C ILE A 2 -4.57 18.62 7.05
N ARG A 3 -3.76 17.83 7.74
CA ARG A 3 -2.92 16.78 7.13
C ARG A 3 -3.65 15.45 7.21
N MET A 4 -3.79 14.76 6.08
CA MET A 4 -4.42 13.45 5.93
C MET A 4 -3.61 12.63 4.91
N SER A 5 -4.10 11.46 4.53
CA SER A 5 -3.54 10.64 3.46
C SER A 5 -4.63 10.04 2.56
N THR A 6 -4.19 9.38 1.49
CA THR A 6 -5.00 8.54 0.61
C THR A 6 -4.26 7.24 0.35
N GLY A 7 -4.97 6.12 0.15
CA GLY A 7 -4.37 4.84 -0.21
C GLY A 7 -3.72 4.07 0.95
N HIS A 8 -3.98 4.45 2.20
CA HIS A 8 -3.46 3.74 3.38
C HIS A 8 -3.89 2.27 3.37
N MET A 9 -5.18 2.02 3.14
CA MET A 9 -5.75 0.67 3.11
C MET A 9 -5.23 -0.19 1.94
N GLU A 10 -4.71 0.44 0.89
CA GLU A 10 -4.20 -0.24 -0.31
C GLU A 10 -2.68 -0.55 -0.23
N GLY A 11 -2.01 -0.15 0.86
CA GLY A 11 -0.55 -0.26 0.97
C GLY A 11 0.22 0.85 0.25
N ASN A 12 -0.47 1.87 -0.27
CA ASN A 12 0.11 2.93 -1.09
C ASN A 12 -0.24 4.31 -0.51
N LEU A 13 0.30 4.59 0.68
CA LEU A 13 0.02 5.82 1.41
C LEU A 13 0.57 7.04 0.67
N GLN A 14 -0.32 7.98 0.37
CA GLN A 14 0.02 9.25 -0.25
C GLN A 14 -0.47 10.40 0.61
N LEU A 15 0.45 11.25 1.02
CA LEU A 15 0.15 12.43 1.83
C LEU A 15 -0.77 13.41 1.09
N LEU A 16 -1.71 13.98 1.84
CA LEU A 16 -2.65 14.97 1.37
C LEU A 16 -2.82 16.09 2.40
N TYR A 17 -2.92 17.33 1.91
CA TYR A 17 -3.24 18.49 2.71
C TYR A 17 -4.59 19.05 2.30
N LEU A 18 -5.49 19.20 3.26
CA LEU A 18 -6.78 19.83 3.06
C LEU A 18 -6.74 21.30 3.48
N LEU A 19 -7.13 22.18 2.57
CA LEU A 19 -7.37 23.59 2.85
C LEU A 19 -8.87 23.88 2.70
N LEU A 20 -9.50 24.25 3.81
CA LEU A 20 -10.91 24.65 3.84
C LEU A 20 -10.98 26.17 3.73
N THR A 21 -11.80 26.66 2.80
CA THR A 21 -12.19 28.07 2.70
C THR A 21 -13.67 28.23 3.03
N ASP A 22 -14.25 29.39 2.79
CA ASP A 22 -15.69 29.62 2.96
C ASP A 22 -16.55 28.93 1.88
N CYS A 23 -16.00 28.70 0.69
CA CYS A 23 -16.74 28.16 -0.46
C CYS A 23 -16.23 26.80 -0.97
N TYR A 24 -14.94 26.51 -0.77
CA TYR A 24 -14.26 25.37 -1.37
C TYR A 24 -13.41 24.61 -0.36
N MET A 25 -13.22 23.34 -0.65
CA MET A 25 -12.18 22.51 -0.06
C MET A 25 -11.16 22.16 -1.14
N TYR A 26 -9.90 22.46 -0.87
CA TYR A 26 -8.80 22.15 -1.76
C TYR A 26 -8.04 20.95 -1.22
N LEU A 27 -7.89 19.94 -2.07
CA LEU A 27 -7.04 18.78 -1.88
C LEU A 27 -5.69 19.12 -2.49
N ILE A 28 -4.65 19.16 -1.67
CA ILE A 28 -3.34 19.69 -2.02
C ILE A 28 -2.28 18.63 -1.77
N ARG A 29 -1.44 18.36 -2.77
CA ARG A 29 -0.24 17.52 -2.61
C ARG A 29 1.00 18.37 -2.65
N LYS A 30 2.07 17.92 -1.99
CA LYS A 30 3.35 18.62 -2.02
C LYS A 30 4.04 18.30 -3.37
N GLY A 31 4.43 19.33 -4.11
CA GLY A 31 5.09 19.15 -5.40
C GLY A 31 6.62 19.10 -5.24
N ALA A 32 7.31 18.90 -6.37
CA ALA A 32 8.76 19.05 -6.44
C ALA A 32 9.21 20.48 -6.09
N ALA A 33 10.50 20.66 -5.79
CA ALA A 33 11.08 21.86 -5.17
C ALA A 33 10.70 23.22 -5.82
N GLU A 34 10.34 23.26 -7.11
CA GLU A 34 9.94 24.49 -7.81
C GLU A 34 8.48 24.93 -7.57
N LYS A 35 7.59 24.01 -7.20
CA LYS A 35 6.20 24.29 -6.78
C LYS A 35 5.90 23.45 -5.54
N PRO A 36 6.05 24.00 -4.32
CA PRO A 36 5.99 23.19 -3.10
C PRO A 36 4.61 22.58 -2.87
N TYR A 37 3.54 23.14 -3.46
CA TYR A 37 2.18 22.62 -3.34
C TYR A 37 1.45 22.70 -4.68
N MET A 38 0.76 21.62 -5.03
CA MET A 38 -0.13 21.51 -6.18
C MET A 38 -1.54 21.21 -5.68
N VAL A 39 -2.52 21.97 -6.16
CA VAL A 39 -3.93 21.64 -5.96
C VAL A 39 -4.25 20.46 -6.88
N GLU A 40 -4.53 19.31 -6.28
CA GLU A 40 -5.01 18.13 -6.99
C GLU A 40 -6.47 18.33 -7.38
N GLU A 41 -7.30 18.77 -6.43
CA GLU A 41 -8.72 18.98 -6.64
C GLU A 41 -9.25 20.16 -5.83
N ALA A 42 -10.24 20.85 -6.41
CA ALA A 42 -11.02 21.87 -5.73
C ALA A 42 -12.49 21.42 -5.71
N VAL A 43 -13.00 21.15 -4.51
CA VAL A 43 -14.36 20.66 -4.30
C VAL A 43 -15.20 21.81 -3.76
N SER A 44 -16.14 22.29 -4.58
CA SER A 44 -17.15 23.24 -4.10
C SER A 44 -18.03 22.58 -3.05
N TYR A 45 -18.35 23.30 -1.97
CA TYR A 45 -19.31 22.79 -1.01
C TYR A 45 -20.68 22.52 -1.65
N ASN A 46 -21.05 23.24 -2.71
CA ASN A 46 -22.31 23.04 -3.44
C ASN A 46 -22.34 21.73 -4.22
N GLU A 47 -21.18 21.13 -4.49
CA GLU A 47 -21.07 19.86 -5.19
C GLU A 47 -21.11 18.68 -4.23
N LEU A 48 -21.08 18.87 -2.91
CA LEU A 48 -21.16 17.79 -1.92
C LEU A 48 -22.61 17.33 -1.70
N ASP A 49 -22.85 16.04 -1.86
CA ASP A 49 -24.12 15.36 -1.56
C ASP A 49 -24.15 14.97 -0.07
N TYR A 50 -23.19 14.13 0.33
CA TYR A 50 -23.02 13.66 1.69
C TYR A 50 -21.56 13.31 1.97
N ILE A 51 -21.26 13.11 3.24
CA ILE A 51 -19.96 12.69 3.75
C ILE A 51 -20.19 11.35 4.45
N SER A 52 -19.41 10.34 4.07
CA SER A 52 -19.42 9.03 4.74
C SER A 52 -18.21 8.94 5.64
N VAL A 53 -18.42 8.61 6.91
CA VAL A 53 -17.37 8.28 7.87
C VAL A 53 -17.25 6.76 7.91
N GLY A 54 -16.05 6.27 7.66
CA GLY A 54 -15.79 4.83 7.60
C GLY A 54 -15.63 4.18 8.96
N LEU A 55 -15.21 2.92 8.95
CA LEU A 55 -14.97 2.08 10.13
C LEU A 55 -14.11 2.80 11.18
N ASP A 56 -14.55 2.75 12.44
CA ASP A 56 -13.89 3.33 13.61
C ASP A 56 -13.37 4.77 13.40
N GLN A 57 -14.07 5.55 12.57
CA GLN A 57 -13.71 6.92 12.21
C GLN A 57 -12.30 7.05 11.61
N GLN A 58 -11.79 6.00 10.95
CA GLN A 58 -10.44 5.98 10.39
C GLN A 58 -10.35 6.63 9.00
N THR A 59 -11.50 6.79 8.32
CA THR A 59 -11.57 7.35 6.98
C THR A 59 -12.79 8.26 6.82
N VAL A 60 -12.71 9.16 5.84
CA VAL A 60 -13.80 10.04 5.43
C VAL A 60 -13.91 10.03 3.91
N THR A 61 -15.07 9.65 3.40
CA THR A 61 -15.38 9.74 1.97
C THR A 61 -16.27 10.94 1.67
N LEU A 62 -15.77 11.83 0.82
CA LEU A 62 -16.51 12.97 0.30
C LEU A 62 -17.25 12.55 -0.96
N VAL A 63 -18.57 12.57 -0.95
CA VAL A 63 -19.38 12.16 -2.10
C VAL A 63 -20.01 13.37 -2.76
N CYS A 64 -19.69 13.60 -4.03
CA CYS A 64 -20.29 14.68 -4.79
C CYS A 64 -21.70 14.32 -5.31
N THR A 65 -22.51 15.32 -5.62
CA THR A 65 -23.89 15.20 -6.17
C THR A 65 -23.96 14.41 -7.47
N ASN A 66 -22.89 14.43 -8.27
CA ASN A 66 -22.80 13.62 -9.49
C ASN A 66 -22.54 12.12 -9.22
N ARG A 67 -22.25 11.74 -7.96
CA ARG A 67 -21.86 10.41 -7.43
C ARG A 67 -20.67 9.71 -8.10
N ARG A 68 -20.19 10.22 -9.23
CA ARG A 68 -19.01 9.76 -9.96
C ARG A 68 -17.72 10.30 -9.36
N LYS A 69 -17.79 11.48 -8.74
CA LYS A 69 -16.67 12.12 -8.07
C LYS A 69 -16.77 11.83 -6.57
N GLN A 70 -15.86 11.01 -6.08
CA GLN A 70 -15.75 10.62 -4.67
C GLN A 70 -14.29 10.72 -4.26
N PHE A 71 -14.05 11.16 -3.02
CA PHE A 71 -12.71 11.28 -2.46
C PHE A 71 -12.65 10.56 -1.13
N LEU A 72 -11.94 9.44 -1.11
CA LEU A 72 -11.63 8.71 0.11
C LEU A 72 -10.38 9.31 0.75
N LEU A 73 -10.53 9.76 1.99
CA LEU A 73 -9.48 10.37 2.79
C LEU A 73 -9.21 9.49 3.99
N ASP A 74 -7.94 9.16 4.21
CA ASP A 74 -7.49 8.39 5.36
C ASP A 74 -7.03 9.38 6.44
N THR A 75 -7.69 9.35 7.60
CA THR A 75 -7.28 10.13 8.76
C THR A 75 -6.41 9.30 9.69
N ALA A 76 -6.66 7.98 9.75
CA ALA A 76 -6.04 7.03 10.67
C ALA A 76 -6.14 7.45 12.15
N ASP A 77 -7.01 8.41 12.49
CA ASP A 77 -7.15 9.04 13.80
C ASP A 77 -8.59 9.53 13.95
N ALA A 78 -9.33 8.94 14.89
CA ALA A 78 -10.72 9.28 15.14
C ALA A 78 -10.90 10.75 15.57
N THR A 79 -9.96 11.29 16.36
CA THR A 79 -9.98 12.68 16.81
C THR A 79 -9.76 13.63 15.64
N LEU A 80 -8.87 13.27 14.71
CA LEU A 80 -8.64 14.03 13.48
C LEU A 80 -9.88 14.04 12.57
N THR A 81 -10.59 12.92 12.48
CA THR A 81 -11.88 12.82 11.76
C THR A 81 -12.91 13.77 12.37
N GLU A 82 -13.11 13.73 13.68
CA GLU A 82 -14.04 14.62 14.37
C GLU A 82 -13.67 16.09 14.19
N PHE A 83 -12.38 16.42 14.33
CA PHE A 83 -11.85 17.77 14.11
C PHE A 83 -12.13 18.25 12.69
N PHE A 84 -11.86 17.41 11.68
CA PHE A 84 -12.13 17.72 10.28
C PHE A 84 -13.61 18.03 10.03
N LEU A 85 -14.52 17.17 10.50
CA LEU A 85 -15.96 17.35 10.33
C LEU A 85 -16.45 18.64 11.01
N ALA A 86 -15.93 18.95 12.20
CA ALA A 86 -16.22 20.19 12.91
C ALA A 86 -15.73 21.43 12.13
N CYS A 87 -14.50 21.39 11.61
CA CYS A 87 -13.94 22.46 10.79
C CYS A 87 -14.72 22.66 9.49
N LEU A 88 -15.09 21.59 8.80
CA LEU A 88 -15.86 21.64 7.57
C LEU A 88 -17.24 22.24 7.79
N LYS A 89 -17.95 21.78 8.83
CA LYS A 89 -19.24 22.38 9.23
C LYS A 89 -19.09 23.86 9.54
N SER A 90 -18.06 24.25 10.30
CA SER A 90 -17.81 25.66 10.60
C SER A 90 -17.51 26.48 9.34
N ALA A 91 -16.77 25.93 8.38
CA ALA A 91 -16.40 26.60 7.14
C ALA A 91 -17.66 26.91 6.31
N MET A 92 -18.55 25.93 6.17
CA MET A 92 -19.81 26.07 5.44
C MET A 92 -20.78 27.07 6.09
N ILE A 93 -20.85 27.09 7.43
CA ILE A 93 -21.67 28.07 8.17
C ILE A 93 -21.10 29.49 7.96
N LYS A 94 -19.79 29.66 8.10
CA LYS A 94 -19.13 30.96 7.97
C LYS A 94 -19.14 31.49 6.53
N GLY A 95 -19.20 30.62 5.53
CA GLY A 95 -19.40 30.99 4.13
C GLY A 95 -20.81 31.41 3.77
N CYS A 96 -21.68 31.67 4.76
CA CYS A 96 -23.06 32.10 4.57
C CYS A 96 -23.89 31.16 3.69
N ARG A 97 -23.54 29.86 3.63
CA ARG A 97 -24.32 28.88 2.90
C ARG A 97 -25.63 28.60 3.65
N GLU A 98 -26.74 28.71 2.91
CA GLU A 98 -28.05 28.35 3.42
C GLU A 98 -28.19 26.81 3.52
N PRO A 99 -28.82 26.30 4.59
CA PRO A 99 -29.15 24.88 4.70
C PRO A 99 -30.03 24.38 3.54
N PRO A 100 -30.02 23.07 3.24
CA PRO A 100 -29.37 22.00 3.99
C PRO A 100 -27.87 21.87 3.70
N TYR A 101 -27.11 21.57 4.75
CA TYR A 101 -25.74 21.10 4.63
C TYR A 101 -25.72 19.61 4.25
N PRO A 102 -24.64 19.10 3.61
CA PRO A 102 -24.47 17.68 3.31
C PRO A 102 -24.68 16.83 4.55
N SER A 103 -25.35 15.69 4.38
CA SER A 103 -25.55 14.75 5.48
C SER A 103 -24.22 14.08 5.83
N ILE A 104 -24.03 13.75 7.11
CA ILE A 104 -22.87 12.97 7.58
C ILE A 104 -23.40 11.59 7.98
N LEU A 105 -22.93 10.55 7.29
CA LEU A 105 -23.27 9.16 7.55
C LEU A 105 -22.13 8.55 8.37
N THR A 106 -22.43 7.93 9.51
CA THR A 106 -21.43 7.39 10.47
C THR A 106 -21.63 5.93 10.80
N ASP A 107 -22.61 5.27 10.17
CA ASP A 107 -22.97 3.90 10.47
C ASP A 107 -21.98 2.89 9.87
N ALA A 108 -21.34 3.24 8.75
CA ALA A 108 -20.38 2.41 8.00
C ALA A 108 -20.92 0.99 7.74
N THR A 109 -22.24 0.83 7.56
CA THR A 109 -22.90 -0.48 7.57
C THR A 109 -22.37 -1.42 6.49
N MET A 110 -22.10 -0.91 5.29
CA MET A 110 -21.59 -1.72 4.18
C MET A 110 -20.14 -2.16 4.40
N GLU A 111 -19.29 -1.27 4.91
CA GLU A 111 -17.90 -1.59 5.26
C GLU A 111 -17.85 -2.62 6.39
N LYS A 112 -18.68 -2.46 7.43
CA LYS A 112 -18.82 -3.44 8.53
C LYS A 112 -19.20 -4.82 8.02
N LEU A 113 -20.16 -4.88 7.09
CA LEU A 113 -20.61 -6.13 6.50
C LEU A 113 -19.52 -6.78 5.63
N ALA A 114 -18.78 -5.97 4.85
CA ALA A 114 -17.68 -6.46 4.02
C ALA A 114 -16.53 -7.00 4.87
N LEU A 115 -16.15 -6.26 5.92
CA LEU A 115 -15.13 -6.69 6.87
C LEU A 115 -15.55 -7.97 7.60
N ALA A 116 -16.79 -8.04 8.09
CA ALA A 116 -17.30 -9.24 8.75
C ALA A 116 -17.29 -10.47 7.83
N LYS A 117 -17.62 -10.30 6.54
CA LYS A 117 -17.51 -11.37 5.52
C LYS A 117 -16.07 -11.84 5.35
N PHE A 118 -15.13 -10.91 5.22
CA PHE A 118 -13.71 -11.23 5.10
C PHE A 118 -13.21 -12.00 6.32
N VAL A 119 -13.46 -11.48 7.51
CA VAL A 119 -13.02 -12.11 8.77
C VAL A 119 -13.64 -13.50 8.93
N ALA A 120 -14.93 -13.67 8.61
CA ALA A 120 -15.60 -14.97 8.65
C ALA A 120 -14.97 -15.97 7.67
N GLN A 121 -14.66 -15.53 6.44
CA GLN A 121 -13.99 -16.35 5.44
C GLN A 121 -12.59 -16.79 5.90
N GLU A 122 -11.77 -15.85 6.36
CA GLU A 122 -10.40 -16.14 6.84
C GLU A 122 -10.40 -17.01 8.09
N SER A 123 -11.40 -16.85 8.95
CA SER A 123 -11.57 -17.64 10.17
C SER A 123 -12.25 -18.98 9.94
N LYS A 124 -12.77 -19.24 8.73
CA LYS A 124 -13.61 -20.40 8.37
C LYS A 124 -14.83 -20.56 9.28
N ARG A 125 -15.51 -19.44 9.58
CA ARG A 125 -16.70 -19.37 10.44
C ARG A 125 -17.88 -18.73 9.72
N GLU A 126 -19.06 -18.83 10.33
CA GLU A 126 -20.22 -18.09 9.87
C GLU A 126 -20.12 -16.60 10.25
N ILE A 127 -20.69 -15.72 9.43
CA ILE A 127 -20.65 -14.26 9.66
C ILE A 127 -21.30 -13.89 11.00
N SER A 128 -22.35 -14.60 11.42
CA SER A 128 -23.05 -14.35 12.70
C SER A 128 -22.24 -14.69 13.94
N GLU A 129 -21.16 -15.47 13.79
CA GLU A 129 -20.29 -15.89 14.90
C GLU A 129 -19.06 -15.00 15.06
N VAL A 130 -18.89 -14.02 14.16
CA VAL A 130 -17.71 -13.17 14.12
C VAL A 130 -18.05 -11.78 14.63
N VAL A 131 -17.32 -11.35 15.65
CA VAL A 131 -17.40 -10.00 16.21
C VAL A 131 -16.07 -9.31 16.00
N VAL A 132 -16.09 -8.18 15.30
CA VAL A 132 -14.94 -7.28 15.17
C VAL A 132 -14.96 -6.31 16.34
N HIS A 133 -13.89 -6.30 17.13
CA HIS A 133 -13.76 -5.46 18.31
C HIS A 133 -12.93 -4.20 18.08
N PHE A 134 -12.09 -4.21 17.04
CA PHE A 134 -11.26 -3.08 16.67
C PHE A 134 -10.98 -3.10 15.18
N TYR A 135 -11.04 -1.91 14.57
CA TYR A 135 -10.48 -1.61 13.27
C TYR A 135 -9.59 -0.35 13.38
N GLY A 136 -8.41 -0.38 12.76
CA GLY A 136 -7.50 0.77 12.77
C GLY A 136 -6.56 0.75 11.58
N LEU A 137 -6.15 1.93 11.13
CA LEU A 137 -5.13 2.08 10.10
C LEU A 137 -3.76 2.21 10.78
N VAL A 138 -2.86 1.28 10.49
CA VAL A 138 -1.54 1.18 11.11
C VAL A 138 -0.45 1.05 10.05
N HIS A 139 0.81 1.15 10.46
CA HIS A 139 1.92 0.62 9.67
C HIS A 139 2.44 -0.63 10.37
N TRP A 140 2.66 -1.69 9.60
CA TRP A 140 3.11 -2.99 10.09
C TRP A 140 4.45 -3.33 9.46
N GLU A 141 5.44 -3.70 10.27
CA GLU A 141 6.68 -4.29 9.75
C GLU A 141 6.42 -5.73 9.34
N ASP A 142 6.62 -6.05 8.07
CA ASP A 142 6.54 -7.43 7.60
C ASP A 142 7.74 -8.23 8.13
N PRO A 143 7.53 -9.19 9.04
CA PRO A 143 8.63 -9.94 9.62
C PRO A 143 9.28 -10.92 8.64
N THR A 144 8.66 -11.17 7.48
CA THR A 144 9.21 -12.01 6.42
C THR A 144 10.17 -11.25 5.50
N ASP A 145 10.18 -9.91 5.59
CA ASP A 145 11.12 -9.02 4.90
C ASP A 145 12.40 -8.75 5.73
N ASP A 146 12.53 -9.38 6.91
CA ASP A 146 13.82 -9.53 7.61
C ASP A 146 14.69 -10.50 6.78
N ASN A 147 15.32 -9.97 5.73
CA ASN A 147 16.55 -10.58 5.23
C ASN A 147 17.54 -10.51 6.41
N PRO A 148 18.04 -11.64 6.96
CA PRO A 148 18.93 -11.61 8.09
C PRO A 148 20.25 -11.01 7.63
N GLY A 149 20.38 -9.68 7.77
CA GLY A 149 21.64 -8.99 7.60
C GLY A 149 22.64 -9.58 8.60
N PRO A 150 23.86 -9.93 8.18
CA PRO A 150 24.87 -10.34 9.15
C PRO A 150 25.17 -9.16 10.09
N PRO A 151 25.57 -9.44 11.34
CA PRO A 151 25.80 -8.41 12.35
C PRO A 151 26.90 -7.46 11.87
N SER A 152 26.60 -6.17 11.98
CA SER A 152 27.51 -5.02 11.87
C SER A 152 28.93 -5.34 11.39
N SER A 153 29.19 -5.18 10.10
CA SER A 153 30.54 -4.85 9.63
C SER A 153 30.45 -4.10 8.31
N HIS A 154 30.99 -2.88 8.34
CA HIS A 154 31.49 -2.06 7.23
C HIS A 154 30.64 -1.94 5.95
N TYR A 155 30.22 -0.69 5.66
CA TYR A 155 29.94 -0.14 4.34
C TYR A 155 30.50 -0.98 3.18
N VAL A 156 29.64 -1.77 2.54
CA VAL A 156 29.82 -2.20 1.15
C VAL A 156 28.48 -2.03 0.46
N SER A 157 28.51 -1.25 -0.61
CA SER A 157 27.42 -0.96 -1.55
C SER A 157 26.61 -2.21 -1.91
N THR A 158 25.29 -2.11 -1.79
CA THR A 158 24.34 -3.09 -2.34
C THR A 158 24.42 -3.06 -3.87
N GLU A 159 25.32 -3.84 -4.45
CA GLU A 159 25.42 -4.04 -5.90
C GLU A 159 24.33 -5.03 -6.36
N ASN A 160 23.46 -4.56 -7.27
CA ASN A 160 22.65 -5.31 -8.25
C ASN A 160 22.25 -6.76 -7.91
N CYS A 161 21.12 -6.96 -7.24
CA CYS A 161 20.51 -8.29 -7.13
C CYS A 161 19.78 -8.65 -8.43
N ILE A 162 20.36 -9.57 -9.22
CA ILE A 162 19.76 -10.09 -10.45
C ILE A 162 18.66 -11.10 -10.06
N VAL A 163 17.42 -10.83 -10.48
CA VAL A 163 16.24 -11.68 -10.20
C VAL A 163 16.17 -12.83 -11.20
N LYS A 164 16.46 -12.57 -12.47
CA LYS A 164 16.54 -13.60 -13.51
C LYS A 164 17.40 -13.13 -14.69
N GLU A 165 18.19 -14.03 -15.27
CA GLU A 165 18.91 -13.80 -16.51
C GLU A 165 18.83 -15.01 -17.44
N GLY A 166 18.96 -14.80 -18.76
CA GLY A 166 18.92 -15.88 -19.74
C GLY A 166 18.94 -15.41 -21.18
N VAL A 167 19.13 -16.35 -22.10
CA VAL A 167 19.14 -16.07 -23.55
C VAL A 167 17.74 -16.27 -24.11
N LEU A 168 17.20 -15.24 -24.76
CA LEU A 168 15.91 -15.27 -25.44
C LEU A 168 16.08 -14.83 -26.89
N ASN A 169 15.10 -15.14 -27.74
CA ASN A 169 15.04 -14.58 -29.08
C ASN A 169 14.09 -13.39 -29.10
N TYR A 170 14.50 -12.26 -29.65
CA TYR A 170 13.63 -11.10 -29.87
C TYR A 170 13.32 -10.90 -31.35
N LYS A 171 12.15 -10.33 -31.64
CA LYS A 171 11.75 -9.98 -33.01
C LYS A 171 12.41 -8.67 -33.44
N ALA A 172 13.42 -8.78 -34.30
CA ALA A 172 14.22 -7.65 -34.79
C ALA A 172 13.59 -6.91 -35.99
N GLY A 173 12.42 -7.34 -36.48
CA GLY A 173 11.68 -6.73 -37.58
C GLY A 173 11.19 -7.75 -38.61
N THR A 174 10.87 -7.29 -39.81
CA THR A 174 10.50 -8.12 -40.96
C THR A 174 11.47 -7.92 -42.11
N ASN A 175 11.83 -8.98 -42.81
CA ASN A 175 12.66 -8.88 -44.02
C ASN A 175 11.86 -8.31 -45.21
N TYR A 176 12.53 -8.06 -46.34
CA TYR A 176 11.91 -7.53 -47.56
C TYR A 176 10.78 -8.40 -48.14
N LEU A 177 10.66 -9.65 -47.71
CA LEU A 177 9.60 -10.60 -48.08
C LEU A 177 8.46 -10.67 -47.04
N GLY A 178 8.45 -9.77 -46.05
CA GLY A 178 7.45 -9.72 -44.98
C GLY A 178 7.59 -10.82 -43.92
N LYS A 179 8.64 -11.65 -43.96
CA LYS A 179 8.88 -12.67 -42.92
C LYS A 179 9.57 -12.06 -41.71
N GLU A 180 9.11 -12.46 -40.53
CA GLU A 180 9.69 -12.03 -39.26
C GLU A 180 11.16 -12.48 -39.12
N VAL A 181 12.00 -11.59 -38.63
CA VAL A 181 13.41 -11.84 -38.35
C VAL A 181 13.59 -11.86 -36.85
N TRP A 182 14.01 -13.01 -36.33
CA TRP A 182 14.27 -13.23 -34.92
C TRP A 182 15.77 -13.34 -34.67
N LYS A 183 16.26 -12.70 -33.61
CA LYS A 183 17.68 -12.71 -33.23
C LYS A 183 17.82 -13.11 -31.76
N PRO A 184 18.88 -13.84 -31.38
CA PRO A 184 19.18 -14.06 -29.97
C PRO A 184 19.54 -12.74 -29.29
N CYS A 185 19.23 -12.65 -28.01
CA CYS A 185 19.61 -11.57 -27.10
C CYS A 185 19.76 -12.13 -25.68
N PHE A 186 20.55 -11.46 -24.87
CA PHE A 186 20.67 -11.77 -23.45
C PHE A 186 19.77 -10.83 -22.65
N VAL A 187 18.87 -11.40 -21.83
CA VAL A 187 17.87 -10.64 -21.08
C VAL A 187 18.16 -10.78 -19.60
N VAL A 188 18.12 -9.65 -18.88
CA VAL A 188 18.39 -9.58 -17.45
C VAL A 188 17.29 -8.78 -16.78
N LEU A 189 16.62 -9.37 -15.80
CA LEU A 189 15.69 -8.71 -14.90
C LEU A 189 16.41 -8.44 -13.57
N SER A 190 16.64 -7.18 -13.25
CA SER A 190 17.36 -6.75 -12.05
C SER A 190 16.73 -5.50 -11.46
N ASN A 191 16.46 -5.50 -10.15
CA ASN A 191 15.84 -4.39 -9.43
C ASN A 191 14.56 -3.83 -10.11
N GLY A 192 13.71 -4.71 -10.64
CA GLY A 192 12.48 -4.35 -11.36
C GLY A 192 12.70 -3.67 -12.72
N ILE A 193 13.93 -3.66 -13.25
CA ILE A 193 14.25 -3.19 -14.59
C ILE A 193 14.63 -4.39 -15.47
N LEU A 194 14.01 -4.47 -16.64
CA LEU A 194 14.32 -5.46 -17.66
C LEU A 194 15.31 -4.86 -18.67
N TYR A 195 16.50 -5.45 -18.73
CA TYR A 195 17.55 -5.10 -19.67
C TYR A 195 17.62 -6.14 -20.78
N GLN A 196 17.80 -5.67 -22.01
CA GLN A 196 18.09 -6.51 -23.17
C GLN A 196 19.47 -6.13 -23.70
N TYR A 197 20.36 -7.11 -23.81
CA TYR A 197 21.70 -6.98 -24.38
C TYR A 197 21.80 -7.78 -25.69
N PRO A 198 22.65 -7.36 -26.64
CA PRO A 198 22.94 -8.17 -27.81
C PRO A 198 23.57 -9.52 -27.44
N ASP A 199 24.54 -9.51 -26.53
CA ASP A 199 25.21 -10.68 -25.97
C ASP A 199 25.48 -10.50 -24.45
N ARG A 200 25.78 -11.58 -23.75
CA ARG A 200 26.13 -11.61 -22.31
C ARG A 200 27.40 -10.82 -22.00
N THR A 201 28.30 -10.66 -22.96
CA THR A 201 29.56 -9.93 -22.78
C THR A 201 29.43 -8.41 -22.97
N ASP A 202 28.27 -7.95 -23.44
CA ASP A 202 28.06 -6.53 -23.72
C ASP A 202 27.69 -5.75 -22.47
N ILE A 203 28.30 -4.57 -22.31
CA ILE A 203 28.06 -3.68 -21.17
C ILE A 203 26.89 -2.70 -21.40
N THR A 204 26.49 -2.50 -22.67
CA THR A 204 25.46 -1.53 -23.04
C THR A 204 24.18 -2.24 -23.49
N PRO A 205 23.04 -2.03 -22.82
CA PRO A 205 21.79 -2.65 -23.23
C PRO A 205 21.23 -2.01 -24.50
N LEU A 206 20.64 -2.82 -25.38
CA LEU A 206 19.79 -2.39 -26.50
C LEU A 206 18.51 -1.72 -26.01
N LEU A 207 17.97 -2.23 -24.90
CA LEU A 207 16.74 -1.77 -24.30
C LEU A 207 16.80 -1.89 -22.78
N SER A 208 16.25 -0.91 -22.09
CA SER A 208 16.00 -0.92 -20.65
C SER A 208 14.54 -0.53 -20.44
N VAL A 209 13.79 -1.35 -19.72
CA VAL A 209 12.36 -1.14 -19.42
C VAL A 209 12.17 -1.20 -17.92
N ASN A 210 11.62 -0.13 -17.34
CA ASN A 210 11.16 -0.17 -15.96
C ASN A 210 9.85 -0.97 -15.90
N MET A 211 9.88 -2.14 -15.23
CA MET A 211 8.75 -3.07 -15.18
C MET A 211 7.65 -2.58 -14.24
N GLY A 212 8.01 -1.83 -13.21
CA GLY A 212 7.11 -1.40 -12.15
C GLY A 212 6.62 0.05 -12.26
N GLY A 213 6.82 0.69 -13.41
CA GLY A 213 6.42 2.07 -13.68
C GLY A 213 5.54 2.18 -14.92
N GLU A 214 5.31 3.41 -15.38
CA GLU A 214 4.43 3.69 -16.53
C GLU A 214 4.93 3.10 -17.86
N GLN A 215 6.16 2.57 -17.93
CA GLN A 215 6.79 2.07 -19.17
C GLN A 215 6.32 0.66 -19.57
N CYS A 216 5.76 -0.12 -18.64
CA CYS A 216 5.36 -1.51 -18.87
C CYS A 216 3.91 -1.75 -18.42
N GLY A 217 3.06 -2.21 -19.34
CA GLY A 217 1.69 -2.62 -19.08
C GLY A 217 1.52 -4.10 -18.74
N GLY A 218 2.62 -4.82 -18.47
CA GLY A 218 2.63 -6.26 -18.20
C GLY A 218 3.17 -7.11 -19.35
N CYS A 219 2.94 -8.42 -19.27
CA CYS A 219 3.30 -9.36 -20.35
C CYS A 219 2.15 -10.31 -20.66
N ARG A 220 2.09 -10.78 -21.91
CA ARG A 220 1.09 -11.77 -22.36
C ARG A 220 1.68 -12.73 -23.39
N ARG A 221 1.09 -13.91 -23.52
CA ARG A 221 1.44 -14.86 -24.58
C ARG A 221 1.11 -14.25 -25.94
N SER A 222 1.98 -14.43 -26.92
CA SER A 222 1.74 -13.99 -28.29
C SER A 222 1.10 -15.13 -29.07
N SER A 223 -0.11 -14.89 -29.59
CA SER A 223 -0.79 -15.81 -30.51
C SER A 223 -0.67 -15.39 -31.97
N ALA A 224 0.02 -14.28 -32.24
CA ALA A 224 0.07 -13.62 -33.55
C ALA A 224 1.32 -14.01 -34.37
N THR A 225 2.25 -14.75 -33.78
CA THR A 225 3.54 -15.12 -34.40
C THR A 225 3.57 -16.61 -34.71
N ASP A 226 4.13 -16.98 -35.86
CA ASP A 226 4.36 -18.40 -36.22
C ASP A 226 5.47 -19.06 -35.37
N ARG A 227 6.15 -18.30 -34.50
CA ARG A 227 7.25 -18.80 -33.66
C ARG A 227 6.73 -19.41 -32.36
N PRO A 228 7.15 -20.64 -31.99
CA PRO A 228 6.71 -21.29 -30.76
C PRO A 228 7.24 -20.56 -29.51
N HIS A 229 6.52 -20.73 -28.40
CA HIS A 229 6.90 -20.21 -27.07
C HIS A 229 7.12 -18.69 -27.04
N SER A 230 6.38 -17.96 -27.86
CA SER A 230 6.48 -16.51 -28.00
C SER A 230 5.55 -15.78 -27.05
N PHE A 231 6.07 -14.71 -26.45
CA PHE A 231 5.35 -13.83 -25.54
C PHE A 231 5.77 -12.38 -25.82
N GLN A 232 4.97 -11.43 -25.33
CA GLN A 232 5.23 -10.01 -25.52
C GLN A 232 5.17 -9.26 -24.20
N VAL A 233 6.14 -8.38 -24.00
CA VAL A 233 6.14 -7.36 -22.95
C VAL A 233 5.47 -6.12 -23.51
N ILE A 234 4.36 -5.72 -22.90
CA ILE A 234 3.54 -4.59 -23.34
C ILE A 234 4.23 -3.32 -22.88
N LEU A 235 4.75 -2.54 -23.82
CA LEU A 235 5.32 -1.23 -23.53
C LEU A 235 4.27 -0.15 -23.83
N THR A 236 4.22 0.89 -23.03
CA THR A 236 3.18 1.95 -23.13
C THR A 236 3.53 3.02 -24.17
N GLU A 237 4.81 3.41 -24.24
CA GLU A 237 5.29 4.46 -25.17
C GLU A 237 5.91 3.89 -26.45
N ARG A 238 6.06 2.56 -26.55
CA ARG A 238 6.77 1.88 -27.64
C ARG A 238 6.01 0.63 -28.09
N PRO A 239 6.28 0.11 -29.30
CA PRO A 239 5.80 -1.20 -29.71
C PRO A 239 6.20 -2.26 -28.68
N SER A 240 5.32 -3.24 -28.45
CA SER A 240 5.60 -4.32 -27.50
C SER A 240 6.87 -5.08 -27.88
N LEU A 241 7.69 -5.40 -26.88
CA LEU A 241 8.86 -6.23 -27.05
C LEU A 241 8.42 -7.69 -27.18
N GLU A 242 8.56 -8.27 -28.36
CA GLU A 242 8.25 -9.69 -28.62
C GLU A 242 9.49 -10.55 -28.37
N LEU A 243 9.34 -11.55 -27.50
CA LEU A 243 10.37 -12.49 -27.06
C LEU A 243 9.89 -13.94 -27.27
N SER A 244 10.83 -14.87 -27.45
CA SER A 244 10.57 -16.30 -27.63
C SER A 244 11.63 -17.10 -26.89
N ALA A 245 11.17 -17.99 -26.01
CA ALA A 245 12.00 -18.90 -25.22
C ALA A 245 12.25 -20.22 -25.97
N GLU A 246 13.15 -21.07 -25.46
CA GLU A 246 13.46 -22.35 -26.09
C GLU A 246 12.31 -23.38 -25.94
N ASN A 247 11.61 -23.33 -24.81
CA ASN A 247 10.53 -24.26 -24.48
C ASN A 247 9.40 -23.58 -23.68
N GLU A 248 8.29 -24.31 -23.47
CA GLU A 248 7.10 -23.78 -22.78
C GLU A 248 7.35 -23.49 -21.29
N GLU A 249 8.17 -24.30 -20.62
CA GLU A 249 8.51 -24.12 -19.21
C GLU A 249 9.29 -22.82 -19.00
N GLU A 250 10.31 -22.58 -19.83
CA GLU A 250 11.13 -21.37 -19.78
C GLU A 250 10.30 -20.12 -20.11
N MET A 251 9.40 -20.20 -21.09
CA MET A 251 8.45 -19.12 -21.40
C MET A 251 7.56 -18.82 -20.19
N ALA A 252 6.97 -19.85 -19.58
CA ALA A 252 6.08 -19.68 -18.42
C ALA A 252 6.84 -19.06 -17.24
N ASP A 253 8.06 -19.52 -16.99
CA ASP A 253 8.93 -19.02 -15.93
C ASP A 253 9.28 -17.54 -16.16
N TRP A 254 9.73 -17.16 -17.36
CA TRP A 254 9.96 -15.75 -17.70
C TRP A 254 8.72 -14.89 -17.53
N MET A 255 7.56 -15.34 -18.01
CA MET A 255 6.31 -14.59 -17.85
C MET A 255 5.93 -14.40 -16.37
N GLN A 256 6.16 -15.40 -15.53
CA GLN A 256 5.88 -15.31 -14.09
C GLN A 256 6.76 -14.23 -13.43
N TYR A 257 8.07 -14.25 -13.66
CA TYR A 257 8.98 -13.25 -13.09
C TYR A 257 8.69 -11.83 -13.60
N LEU A 258 8.32 -11.67 -14.88
CA LEU A 258 7.94 -10.38 -15.44
C LEU A 258 6.63 -9.86 -14.82
N CYS A 259 5.61 -10.71 -14.67
CA CYS A 259 4.37 -10.36 -13.97
C CYS A 259 4.64 -9.97 -12.52
N GLN A 260 5.51 -10.71 -11.82
CA GLN A 260 5.90 -10.40 -10.46
C GLN A 260 6.60 -9.03 -10.37
N ALA A 261 7.57 -8.76 -11.25
CA ALA A 261 8.26 -7.46 -11.28
C ALA A 261 7.32 -6.29 -11.61
N VAL A 262 6.34 -6.50 -12.48
CA VAL A 262 5.30 -5.50 -12.79
C VAL A 262 4.41 -5.25 -11.56
N SER A 263 4.06 -6.31 -10.83
CA SER A 263 3.24 -6.19 -9.61
C SER A 263 3.98 -5.56 -8.43
N GLN A 264 5.29 -5.76 -8.33
CA GLN A 264 6.12 -5.30 -7.21
C GLN A 264 6.57 -3.84 -7.34
N GLY A 265 6.54 -3.25 -8.54
CA GLY A 265 7.03 -1.89 -8.72
C GLY A 265 8.57 -1.81 -8.80
N VAL A 266 9.12 -0.72 -9.35
CA VAL A 266 10.53 -0.36 -9.12
C VAL A 266 10.55 0.53 -7.90
N ILE A 267 11.18 0.07 -6.83
CA ILE A 267 11.62 0.96 -5.75
C ILE A 267 12.66 1.90 -6.39
N PRO A 268 12.41 3.23 -6.46
CA PRO A 268 13.37 4.15 -7.05
C PRO A 268 14.72 3.99 -6.33
N GLN A 269 15.80 3.84 -7.10
CA GLN A 269 17.15 3.85 -6.51
C GLN A 269 17.31 5.11 -5.66
N GLY A 270 17.43 4.93 -4.34
CA GLY A 270 17.55 6.02 -3.37
C GLY A 270 16.40 6.16 -2.37
N VAL A 271 15.30 5.40 -2.53
CA VAL A 271 14.27 5.26 -1.49
C VAL A 271 14.48 3.90 -0.85
N ALA A 272 14.91 3.88 0.41
CA ALA A 272 14.94 2.63 1.18
C ALA A 272 13.51 2.02 1.14
N PRO A 273 13.35 0.70 0.95
CA PRO A 273 12.04 0.07 1.13
C PRO A 273 11.48 0.55 2.46
N ALA A 274 10.25 1.08 2.44
CA ALA A 274 9.61 1.47 3.68
C ALA A 274 9.48 0.17 4.50
N PRO A 275 10.16 0.03 5.64
CA PRO A 275 10.17 -1.21 6.41
C PRO A 275 8.78 -1.56 6.95
N CYS A 276 7.86 -0.59 6.92
CA CYS A 276 6.51 -0.73 7.41
C CYS A 276 5.50 -0.52 6.26
N VAL A 277 4.63 -1.50 6.08
CA VAL A 277 3.53 -1.47 5.13
C VAL A 277 2.32 -0.79 5.78
N PRO A 278 1.75 0.28 5.20
CA PRO A 278 0.49 0.84 5.69
C PRO A 278 -0.64 -0.15 5.40
N CYS A 279 -1.41 -0.51 6.42
CA CYS A 279 -2.46 -1.52 6.30
C CYS A 279 -3.57 -1.33 7.33
N CYS A 280 -4.62 -2.14 7.22
CA CYS A 280 -5.68 -2.25 8.21
C CYS A 280 -5.29 -3.28 9.28
N LEU A 281 -5.53 -2.96 10.55
CA LEU A 281 -5.42 -3.87 11.70
C LEU A 281 -6.81 -4.19 12.21
N VAL A 282 -7.10 -5.47 12.39
CA VAL A 282 -8.41 -5.97 12.83
C VAL A 282 -8.23 -6.91 14.02
N VAL A 283 -8.99 -6.67 15.09
CA VAL A 283 -9.02 -7.54 16.28
C VAL A 283 -10.39 -8.21 16.38
N THR A 284 -10.38 -9.51 16.60
CA THR A 284 -11.57 -10.33 16.89
C THR A 284 -11.33 -11.12 18.18
N GLU A 285 -12.36 -11.82 18.65
CA GLU A 285 -12.25 -12.66 19.85
C GLU A 285 -11.20 -13.78 19.74
N GLN A 286 -10.84 -14.20 18.53
CA GLN A 286 -9.95 -15.34 18.30
C GLN A 286 -8.69 -15.00 17.53
N LYS A 287 -8.69 -13.95 16.69
CA LYS A 287 -7.60 -13.66 15.77
C LYS A 287 -7.32 -12.17 15.62
N LEU A 288 -6.06 -11.90 15.29
CA LEU A 288 -5.53 -10.63 14.83
C LEU A 288 -5.26 -10.73 13.33
N PHE A 289 -5.62 -9.70 12.57
CA PHE A 289 -5.37 -9.63 11.13
C PHE A 289 -4.71 -8.32 10.76
N THR A 290 -3.73 -8.38 9.87
CA THR A 290 -3.32 -7.25 9.03
C THR A 290 -3.82 -7.52 7.61
N CYS A 291 -4.45 -6.53 6.98
CA CYS A 291 -5.00 -6.69 5.64
C CYS A 291 -4.96 -5.40 4.83
N HIS A 292 -5.02 -5.55 3.51
CA HIS A 292 -5.36 -4.46 2.60
C HIS A 292 -6.83 -4.54 2.19
N GLU A 293 -7.41 -3.39 1.90
CA GLU A 293 -8.78 -3.26 1.42
C GLU A 293 -8.79 -2.48 0.09
N ASP A 294 -9.46 -3.04 -0.92
CA ASP A 294 -9.89 -2.29 -2.10
C ASP A 294 -11.32 -1.79 -1.85
N CYS A 295 -11.43 -0.50 -1.51
CA CYS A 295 -12.71 0.12 -1.19
C CYS A 295 -13.68 0.20 -2.38
N GLN A 296 -13.22 0.02 -3.63
CA GLN A 296 -14.11 0.02 -4.79
C GLN A 296 -14.86 -1.31 -4.92
N THR A 297 -14.17 -2.42 -4.62
CA THR A 297 -14.72 -3.77 -4.73
C THR A 297 -15.13 -4.36 -3.38
N SER A 298 -14.80 -3.68 -2.29
CA SER A 298 -14.90 -4.19 -0.91
C SER A 298 -14.16 -5.53 -0.75
N PHE A 299 -13.07 -5.69 -1.50
CA PHE A 299 -12.22 -6.88 -1.45
C PHE A 299 -11.12 -6.66 -0.41
N PHE A 300 -10.90 -7.69 0.42
CA PHE A 300 -9.85 -7.69 1.41
C PHE A 300 -8.79 -8.73 1.05
N ARG A 301 -7.52 -8.34 1.21
CA ARG A 301 -6.37 -9.21 1.08
C ARG A 301 -5.68 -9.34 2.43
N SER A 302 -5.67 -10.54 3.00
CA SER A 302 -4.90 -10.82 4.21
C SER A 302 -3.39 -10.66 3.93
N LEU A 303 -2.68 -9.98 4.83
CA LEU A 303 -1.22 -9.85 4.84
C LEU A 303 -0.63 -10.81 5.87
N ALA A 304 -1.10 -10.72 7.12
CA ALA A 304 -0.75 -11.63 8.19
C ALA A 304 -1.96 -11.89 9.10
N THR A 305 -1.99 -13.10 9.65
CA THR A 305 -3.00 -13.53 10.61
C THR A 305 -2.29 -14.20 11.77
N ALA A 306 -2.68 -13.87 12.99
CA ALA A 306 -2.20 -14.54 14.20
C ALA A 306 -3.39 -14.95 15.08
N GLU A 307 -3.29 -16.10 15.74
CA GLU A 307 -4.27 -16.47 16.75
C GLU A 307 -4.07 -15.57 17.96
N LEU A 308 -5.17 -15.03 18.48
CA LEU A 308 -5.14 -14.22 19.69
C LEU A 308 -4.53 -15.04 20.83
N ALA A 309 -4.87 -16.33 20.95
CA ALA A 309 -4.34 -17.24 21.98
C ALA A 309 -2.80 -17.36 21.99
N GLU A 310 -2.13 -17.04 20.88
CA GLU A 310 -0.68 -17.11 20.77
C GLU A 310 0.02 -15.83 21.25
N VAL A 311 -0.70 -14.74 21.51
CA VAL A 311 -0.09 -13.50 22.02
C VAL A 311 0.41 -13.74 23.46
N ALA A 312 1.72 -13.64 23.66
CA ALA A 312 2.36 -13.82 24.95
C ALA A 312 2.44 -12.52 25.77
N SER A 313 2.73 -11.40 25.10
CA SER A 313 2.78 -10.09 25.74
C SER A 313 2.74 -8.95 24.73
N VAL A 314 2.40 -7.77 25.24
CA VAL A 314 2.50 -6.50 24.50
C VAL A 314 3.58 -5.64 25.14
N SER A 315 4.50 -5.14 24.33
CA SER A 315 5.56 -4.25 24.76
C SER A 315 5.30 -2.83 24.26
N THR A 316 5.29 -1.86 25.17
CA THR A 316 5.03 -0.45 24.87
C THR A 316 6.08 0.47 25.50
N GLU A 317 6.16 1.69 24.99
CA GLU A 317 6.96 2.76 25.57
C GLU A 317 6.08 3.99 25.84
N PRO A 318 6.20 4.65 27.01
CA PRO A 318 5.41 5.84 27.31
C PRO A 318 5.55 6.91 26.24
N SER A 319 4.45 7.58 25.89
CA SER A 319 4.40 8.68 24.90
C SER A 319 4.86 8.32 23.48
N ARG A 320 4.91 7.03 23.15
CA ARG A 320 5.17 6.56 21.79
C ARG A 320 3.89 6.12 21.10
N GLU A 321 3.99 5.99 19.77
CA GLU A 321 2.90 5.69 18.86
C GLU A 321 3.07 4.28 18.27
N TYR A 322 3.78 3.39 18.97
CA TYR A 322 4.03 2.03 18.50
C TYR A 322 3.97 1.01 19.63
N CYS A 323 3.72 -0.25 19.29
CA CYS A 323 3.82 -1.38 20.20
C CYS A 323 4.40 -2.61 19.50
N LEU A 324 4.95 -3.54 20.29
CA LEU A 324 5.30 -4.88 19.81
C LEU A 324 4.39 -5.93 20.43
N LEU A 325 3.81 -6.78 19.59
CA LEU A 325 3.12 -7.99 20.00
C LEU A 325 4.10 -9.15 19.94
N GLU A 326 4.40 -9.75 21.08
CA GLU A 326 5.24 -10.94 21.19
C GLU A 326 4.34 -12.18 21.20
N PHE A 327 4.65 -13.17 20.37
CA PHE A 327 3.92 -14.43 20.32
C PHE A 327 4.66 -15.54 21.09
N ALA A 328 3.89 -16.47 21.65
CA ALA A 328 4.42 -17.63 22.35
C ALA A 328 5.19 -18.51 21.37
N GLN A 329 6.44 -18.85 21.71
CA GLN A 329 7.23 -19.82 20.94
C GLN A 329 6.77 -21.25 21.27
N GLU A 330 5.61 -21.65 20.75
CA GLU A 330 5.27 -23.07 20.73
C GLU A 330 6.09 -23.79 19.63
N GLN A 331 6.56 -25.01 19.92
CA GLN A 331 7.52 -25.78 19.12
C GLN A 331 7.05 -26.14 17.69
N LYS A 332 5.83 -25.77 17.28
CA LYS A 332 5.26 -26.14 15.98
C LYS A 332 5.38 -25.06 14.90
N GLN A 333 5.41 -23.76 15.25
CA GLN A 333 5.55 -22.68 14.28
C GLN A 333 6.05 -21.40 14.97
N TYR A 334 7.22 -20.89 14.57
CA TYR A 334 7.74 -19.62 15.06
C TYR A 334 7.01 -18.47 14.38
N VAL A 335 6.25 -17.69 15.15
CA VAL A 335 5.66 -16.42 14.69
C VAL A 335 6.53 -15.28 15.22
N PRO A 336 7.23 -14.54 14.35
CA PRO A 336 8.01 -13.38 14.78
C PRO A 336 7.11 -12.29 15.36
N PRO A 337 7.64 -11.45 16.27
CA PRO A 337 6.86 -10.38 16.90
C PRO A 337 6.35 -9.39 15.86
N TRP A 338 5.15 -8.86 16.06
CA TRP A 338 4.59 -7.81 15.20
C TRP A 338 4.94 -6.44 15.77
N ALA A 339 5.66 -5.62 15.00
CA ALA A 339 5.81 -4.21 15.29
C ALA A 339 4.70 -3.42 14.58
N LEU A 340 3.89 -2.71 15.37
CA LEU A 340 2.74 -1.94 14.90
C LEU A 340 2.94 -0.47 15.24
N TYR A 341 2.76 0.40 14.24
CA TYR A 341 2.89 1.84 14.36
C TYR A 341 1.56 2.52 14.06
N PHE A 342 1.10 3.36 14.97
CA PHE A 342 -0.15 4.08 14.94
C PHE A 342 0.07 5.53 14.52
N SER A 343 -1.00 6.21 14.13
CA SER A 343 -0.96 7.61 13.70
C SER A 343 -0.67 8.60 14.83
N CYS A 344 -1.11 8.25 16.06
CA CYS A 344 -0.95 9.03 17.27
C CYS A 344 -1.08 8.14 18.53
N PRO A 345 -0.71 8.62 19.73
CA PRO A 345 -0.73 7.80 20.94
C PRO A 345 -2.15 7.40 21.36
N ALA A 346 -3.15 8.21 21.03
CA ALA A 346 -4.55 7.92 21.34
C ALA A 346 -5.08 6.70 20.55
N GLU A 347 -4.63 6.52 19.31
CA GLU A 347 -4.99 5.34 18.51
C GLU A 347 -4.30 4.07 19.01
N LEU A 348 -3.04 4.19 19.47
CA LEU A 348 -2.38 3.10 20.18
C LEU A 348 -3.16 2.73 21.46
N GLU A 349 -3.54 3.71 22.28
CA GLU A 349 -4.31 3.46 23.50
C GLU A 349 -5.68 2.82 23.19
N ARG A 350 -6.38 3.28 22.14
CA ARG A 350 -7.64 2.68 21.67
C ARG A 350 -7.46 1.21 21.30
N PHE A 351 -6.37 0.88 20.60
CA PHE A 351 -6.02 -0.49 20.28
C PHE A 351 -5.75 -1.34 21.52
N LEU A 352 -4.90 -0.86 22.44
CA LEU A 352 -4.55 -1.59 23.66
C LEU A 352 -5.78 -1.85 24.53
N LEU A 353 -6.66 -0.85 24.70
CA LEU A 353 -7.92 -1.01 25.44
C LEU A 353 -8.84 -2.06 24.82
N ALA A 354 -8.96 -2.07 23.48
CA ALA A 354 -9.76 -3.07 22.79
C ALA A 354 -9.14 -4.47 22.93
N LEU A 355 -7.82 -4.59 22.75
CA LEU A 355 -7.08 -5.84 22.88
C LEU A 355 -7.21 -6.40 24.30
N ASP A 356 -7.00 -5.58 25.33
CA ASP A 356 -7.11 -5.97 26.74
C ASP A 356 -8.54 -6.39 27.10
N ALA A 357 -9.55 -5.66 26.60
CA ALA A 357 -10.95 -5.99 26.83
C ALA A 357 -11.32 -7.34 26.20
N VAL A 358 -10.90 -7.59 24.96
CA VAL A 358 -11.11 -8.87 24.27
C VAL A 358 -10.38 -10.00 24.99
N TRP A 359 -9.09 -9.80 25.31
CA TRP A 359 -8.27 -10.78 26.02
C TRP A 359 -8.90 -11.18 27.35
N LYS A 360 -9.28 -10.20 28.17
CA LYS A 360 -9.91 -10.41 29.47
C LYS A 360 -11.26 -11.11 29.35
N SER A 361 -12.05 -10.76 28.35
CA SER A 361 -13.34 -11.41 28.07
C SER A 361 -13.17 -12.88 27.68
N THR A 362 -12.19 -13.18 26.82
CA THR A 362 -11.97 -14.53 26.28
C THR A 362 -11.23 -15.46 27.26
N TYR A 363 -10.18 -14.97 27.94
CA TYR A 363 -9.28 -15.80 28.75
C TYR A 363 -9.41 -15.57 30.26
N GLN A 364 -10.23 -14.61 30.70
CA GLN A 364 -10.47 -14.28 32.10
C GLN A 364 -9.22 -13.91 32.92
N VAL A 365 -8.17 -13.46 32.24
CA VAL A 365 -6.93 -12.95 32.83
C VAL A 365 -6.54 -11.65 32.13
N ASP A 366 -5.71 -10.82 32.75
CA ASP A 366 -5.19 -9.62 32.10
C ASP A 366 -4.04 -9.99 31.15
N LEU A 367 -3.94 -9.29 30.01
CA LEU A 367 -2.85 -9.47 29.06
C LEU A 367 -1.55 -8.93 29.67
N LEU A 368 -0.43 -9.60 29.42
CA LEU A 368 0.86 -9.19 29.96
C LEU A 368 1.40 -7.98 29.20
N HIS A 369 1.49 -6.84 29.87
CA HIS A 369 2.18 -5.65 29.36
C HIS A 369 3.60 -5.57 29.92
N LYS A 370 4.59 -5.36 29.05
CA LYS A 370 6.00 -5.23 29.40
C LYS A 370 6.56 -3.89 28.92
N PRO A 371 7.52 -3.30 29.64
CA PRO A 371 8.32 -2.22 29.05
C PRO A 371 9.23 -2.80 27.97
N LEU A 372 9.45 -2.01 26.92
CA LEU A 372 10.38 -2.39 25.86
C LEU A 372 11.83 -2.17 26.33
N GLU A 373 12.48 -3.22 26.85
CA GLU A 373 13.81 -3.11 27.47
C GLU A 373 14.98 -3.19 26.48
N ASP A 374 14.82 -3.91 25.37
CA ASP A 374 15.88 -4.10 24.38
C ASP A 374 16.18 -2.79 23.63
N SER A 375 17.34 -2.20 23.93
CA SER A 375 17.81 -0.95 23.32
C SER A 375 17.94 -1.03 21.80
N SER A 376 18.21 -2.21 21.23
CA SER A 376 18.36 -2.39 19.79
C SER A 376 17.01 -2.38 19.08
N VAL A 377 16.02 -3.11 19.63
CA VAL A 377 14.64 -3.11 19.15
C VAL A 377 14.01 -1.73 19.29
N ARG A 378 14.24 -1.05 20.43
CA ARG A 378 13.77 0.32 20.64
C ARG A 378 14.27 1.25 19.55
N LYS A 379 15.58 1.22 19.29
CA LYS A 379 16.19 2.05 18.27
C LYS A 379 15.66 1.74 16.88
N LYS A 380 15.47 0.44 16.53
CA LYS A 380 14.83 0.03 15.28
C LYS A 380 13.44 0.66 15.14
N CYS A 381 12.62 0.58 16.19
CA CYS A 381 11.29 1.16 16.16
C CYS A 381 11.29 2.70 16.07
N GLU A 382 12.22 3.37 16.75
CA GLU A 382 12.38 4.82 16.64
C GLU A 382 12.83 5.26 15.23
N ASP A 383 13.75 4.51 14.62
CA ASP A 383 14.22 4.75 13.26
C ASP A 383 13.09 4.51 12.24
N ALA A 384 12.30 3.45 12.41
CA ALA A 384 11.13 3.14 11.59
C ALA A 384 10.04 4.22 11.72
N LEU A 385 9.69 4.63 12.94
CA LEU A 385 8.72 5.70 13.19
C LEU A 385 9.20 7.04 12.58
N SER A 386 10.49 7.34 12.71
CA SER A 386 11.08 8.54 12.10
C SER A 386 11.00 8.48 10.57
N LEU A 387 11.22 7.30 9.99
CA LEU A 387 11.09 7.08 8.56
C LEU A 387 9.64 7.25 8.10
N ILE A 388 8.66 6.64 8.77
CA ILE A 388 7.22 6.83 8.53
C ILE A 388 6.90 8.33 8.50
N HIS A 389 7.28 9.07 9.54
CA HIS A 389 7.07 10.52 9.62
C HIS A 389 7.79 11.31 8.52
N SER A 390 8.99 10.89 8.10
CA SER A 390 9.74 11.55 7.04
C SER A 390 9.17 11.29 5.65
N THR A 391 8.68 10.08 5.40
CA THR A 391 7.93 9.70 4.19
C THR A 391 6.62 10.48 4.15
N TRP A 392 5.98 10.71 5.29
CA TRP A 392 4.85 11.63 5.41
C TRP A 392 5.22 13.12 5.24
N GLN A 393 6.50 13.48 5.10
CA GLN A 393 6.91 14.85 4.75
C GLN A 393 7.32 14.99 3.28
N ARG A 394 7.72 13.89 2.65
CA ARG A 394 8.04 13.79 1.22
C ARG A 394 6.84 13.18 0.53
N SER A 395 5.88 13.99 0.09
CA SER A 395 5.05 13.48 -1.00
C SER A 395 5.94 13.53 -2.23
N ASP A 396 6.64 12.42 -2.49
CA ASP A 396 7.20 12.22 -3.80
C ASP A 396 5.99 12.18 -4.74
N SER A 397 5.79 13.33 -5.38
CA SER A 397 4.78 13.57 -6.39
C SER A 397 5.11 12.70 -7.60
N LEU A 398 4.92 11.40 -7.47
CA LEU A 398 4.67 10.54 -8.60
C LEU A 398 3.21 10.77 -8.93
N CYS A 399 2.98 11.77 -9.79
CA CYS A 399 1.79 11.82 -10.61
C CYS A 399 1.67 10.46 -11.30
N ARG A 400 0.95 9.52 -10.70
CA ARG A 400 0.42 8.35 -11.42
C ARG A 400 -0.67 8.92 -12.31
N GLY A 401 -0.35 9.09 -13.60
CA GLY A 401 -1.18 9.83 -14.54
C GLY A 401 -2.59 9.24 -14.67
N ARG A 402 -3.59 9.92 -14.11
CA ARG A 402 -4.89 10.06 -14.80
C ARG A 402 -4.75 11.28 -15.70
N ALA A 403 -4.89 11.05 -17.00
CA ALA A 403 -4.78 12.03 -18.06
C ALA A 403 -5.47 13.37 -17.72
N SER A 404 -4.69 14.45 -17.58
CA SER A 404 -5.19 15.78 -17.91
C SER A 404 -5.24 15.86 -19.43
N ARG A 405 -6.41 15.64 -20.02
CA ARG A 405 -6.70 16.29 -21.29
C ARG A 405 -6.72 17.78 -21.01
N ASP A 406 -5.75 18.52 -21.54
CA ASP A 406 -5.90 19.96 -21.71
C ASP A 406 -7.15 20.21 -22.56
N PRO A 407 -8.18 20.91 -22.07
CA PRO A 407 -9.03 21.65 -22.98
C PRO A 407 -8.18 22.84 -23.46
N TRP A 408 -8.14 23.07 -24.77
CA TRP A 408 -7.38 24.14 -25.45
C TRP A 408 -5.94 23.78 -25.87
N CYS A 409 -5.85 22.90 -26.88
CA CYS A 409 -5.03 23.11 -28.08
C CYS A 409 -5.79 22.53 -29.28
#